data_AF-A0A150WSU1-F1
#
_entry.id   AF-A0A150WSU1-F1
#
_cell.length_a   1.000
_cell.length_b   1.000
_cell.length_c   1.000
_cell.angle_alpha   90.00
_cell.angle_beta   90.00
_cell.angle_gamma   90.00
#
_symmetry.space_group_name_H-M   'P 1'
#
loop_
_entity.id
_entity.type
_entity.pdbx_description
1 polymer ?
#
loop_
_entity_poly.entity_id
_entity_poly.type
_entity_poly.pdbx_seq_one_letter_code
_entity_poly.pdbx_strand_id
1 'polypeptide(L)'
;MNKDIFQGKIKEISGEIRKKWGELTDDEIQRTKGNSEALSGLVQQKMGLSKEEASKQVNDLMSSMEERYREGADKVNQGIDKMKNKLSH
;
A
#
# COMPACT_ATOMS: atom_id res chain seq x y z
N MET A 1 -10.94 8.60 -1.79
CA MET A 1 -10.13 7.36 -1.91
C MET A 1 -10.17 6.65 -0.57
N ASN A 2 -10.45 5.35 -0.57
CA ASN A 2 -10.75 4.55 0.62
C ASN A 2 -9.54 4.54 1.57
N LYS A 3 -9.64 5.23 2.70
CA LYS A 3 -8.56 5.36 3.70
C LYS A 3 -8.36 4.08 4.54
N ASP A 4 -9.21 3.07 4.35
CA ASP A 4 -9.36 1.93 5.26
C ASP A 4 -8.98 0.57 4.65
N ILE A 5 -8.59 0.50 3.37
CA ILE A 5 -8.33 -0.79 2.68
C ILE A 5 -7.17 -1.57 3.35
N PHE A 6 -6.24 -0.87 3.99
CA PHE A 6 -4.99 -1.46 4.44
C PHE A 6 -4.99 -1.94 5.89
N GLN A 7 -6.08 -1.78 6.64
CA GLN A 7 -6.13 -2.22 8.03
C GLN A 7 -5.85 -3.73 8.17
N GLY A 8 -6.31 -4.55 7.21
CA GLY A 8 -6.05 -5.99 7.19
C GLY A 8 -4.72 -6.41 6.56
N LYS A 9 -4.04 -5.52 5.83
CA LYS A 9 -2.81 -5.82 5.08
C LYS A 9 -1.58 -5.04 5.56
N ILE A 10 -1.67 -4.33 6.69
CA ILE A 10 -0.60 -3.47 7.22
C ILE A 10 0.74 -4.20 7.34
N LYS A 11 0.72 -5.49 7.70
CA LYS A 11 1.91 -6.35 7.75
C LYS A 11 2.57 -6.57 6.39
N GLU A 12 1.79 -6.77 5.34
CA GLU A 12 2.30 -7.00 3.98
C GLU A 12 2.90 -5.71 3.40
N ILE A 13 2.26 -4.57 3.67
CA ILE A 13 2.72 -3.26 3.16
C ILE A 13 3.83 -2.63 4.01
N SER A 14 4.06 -3.11 5.23
CA SER A 14 5.10 -2.60 6.13
C SER A 14 6.49 -2.57 5.47
N GLY A 15 6.80 -3.58 4.66
CA GLY A 15 8.05 -3.67 3.90
C GLY A 15 8.18 -2.57 2.85
N GLU A 16 7.11 -2.25 2.13
CA GLU A 16 7.09 -1.16 1.13
C GLU A 16 7.20 0.21 1.81
N ILE A 17 6.49 0.41 2.92
CA ILE A 17 6.58 1.62 3.75
C ILE A 17 8.02 1.82 4.24
N ARG A 18 8.67 0.76 4.76
CA ARG A 18 10.07 0.82 5.18
C ARG A 18 11.02 1.08 4.02
N LYS A 19 10.77 0.55 2.82
CA LYS A 19 11.58 0.87 1.63
C LYS A 19 11.45 2.35 1.25
N LYS A 20 10.26 2.94 1.37
CA LYS A 20 10.04 4.35 0.99
C LYS A 20 10.66 5.33 1.99
N TRP A 21 10.52 5.07 3.28
CA TRP A 21 10.92 6.03 4.30
C TRP A 21 12.15 5.64 5.13
N GLY A 22 12.64 4.39 5.08
CA GLY A 22 13.91 3.94 5.67
C GLY A 22 13.98 3.96 7.21
N GLU A 23 13.61 5.07 7.83
CA GLU A 23 13.63 5.36 9.26
C GLU A 23 12.40 4.83 10.01
N LEU A 24 11.35 4.44 9.28
CA LEU A 24 10.15 3.85 9.88
C LEU A 24 10.37 2.37 10.19
N THR A 25 10.16 1.99 11.44
CA THR A 25 10.23 0.59 11.88
C THR A 25 8.91 -0.14 11.66
N ASP A 26 8.97 -1.47 11.48
CA ASP A 26 7.78 -2.30 11.31
C ASP A 26 6.78 -2.14 12.47
N ASP A 27 7.27 -2.04 13.71
CA ASP A 27 6.42 -1.84 14.89
C ASP A 27 5.66 -0.51 14.83
N GLU A 28 6.34 0.58 14.48
CA GLU A 28 5.71 1.91 14.34
C GLU A 28 4.66 1.92 13.22
N ILE A 29 4.96 1.25 12.12
CA ILE A 29 4.03 1.11 11.00
C ILE A 29 2.80 0.30 11.43
N GLN A 30 3.00 -0.82 12.14
CA GLN A 30 1.91 -1.66 12.64
C GLN A 30 1.02 -0.94 13.66
N ARG A 31 1.57 -0.03 14.48
CA ARG A 31 0.79 0.80 15.42
C ARG A 31 -0.23 1.68 14.72
N THR A 32 0.01 2.07 13.47
CA THR A 32 -0.96 2.82 12.67
C THR A 32 -2.19 1.99 12.31
N LYS A 33 -2.13 0.65 12.46
CA LYS A 33 -3.17 -0.30 12.08
C LYS A 33 -3.69 -0.09 10.65
N GLY A 34 -2.84 0.40 9.75
CA GLY A 34 -3.21 0.70 8.36
C GLY A 34 -4.11 1.91 8.19
N ASN A 35 -4.25 2.76 9.20
CA ASN A 35 -4.91 4.05 9.08
C ASN A 35 -3.97 5.06 8.40
N SER A 36 -4.41 5.62 7.27
CA SER A 36 -3.63 6.58 6.49
C SER A 36 -3.30 7.88 7.23
N GLU A 37 -4.18 8.34 8.12
CA GLU A 37 -3.96 9.56 8.93
C GLU A 37 -2.96 9.30 10.06
N ALA A 38 -3.02 8.12 10.69
CA ALA A 38 -2.02 7.72 11.67
C ALA A 38 -0.64 7.56 11.01
N LEU A 39 -0.60 6.97 9.81
CA LEU A 39 0.65 6.84 9.04
C LEU A 39 1.19 8.20 8.59
N SER A 40 0.33 9.12 8.15
CA SER A 40 0.79 10.47 7.76
C SER A 40 1.31 11.25 8.97
N GLY A 41 0.70 11.12 10.15
CA GLY A 41 1.22 11.69 11.39
C GLY A 41 2.59 11.11 11.76
N LEU A 42 2.76 9.78 11.64
CA LEU A 42 4.04 9.12 11.88
C LEU A 42 5.12 9.62 10.90
N VAL A 43 4.81 9.65 9.61
CA VAL A 43 5.70 10.17 8.55
C VAL A 43 6.05 11.62 8.81
N GLN A 44 5.07 12.45 9.20
CA GLN A 44 5.29 13.86 9.53
C GLN A 44 6.32 14.02 10.65
N GLN A 45 6.15 13.27 11.76
CA GLN A 45 7.04 13.35 12.93
C GLN A 45 8.44 12.81 12.63
N LYS A 46 8.54 11.73 11.86
CA LYS A 46 9.82 11.06 11.59
C LYS A 46 10.64 11.75 10.52
N MET A 47 9.99 12.16 9.43
CA MET A 47 10.64 12.80 8.28
C MET A 47 10.77 14.31 8.44
N GLY A 48 10.17 14.91 9.49
CA GLY A 48 10.16 16.37 9.67
C GLY A 48 9.40 17.12 8.58
N LEU A 49 8.38 16.49 7.99
CA LEU A 49 7.63 17.04 6.85
C LEU A 49 6.46 17.90 7.31
N SER A 50 5.96 18.76 6.42
CA SER A 50 4.66 19.40 6.57
C SER A 50 3.54 18.35 6.51
N LYS A 51 2.42 18.61 7.19
CA LYS A 51 1.24 17.74 7.18
C LYS A 51 0.77 17.41 5.75
N GLU A 52 0.79 18.41 4.88
CA GLU A 52 0.37 18.28 3.48
C GLU A 52 1.30 17.33 2.71
N GLU A 53 2.60 17.51 2.85
CA GLU A 53 3.61 16.67 2.19
C GLU A 53 3.61 15.24 2.72
N ALA A 54 3.48 15.04 4.03
CA ALA A 54 3.33 13.72 4.62
C ALA A 54 2.06 13.01 4.11
N SER A 55 0.93 13.72 4.08
CA SER A 55 -0.33 13.18 3.55
C SER A 55 -0.24 12.83 2.08
N LYS A 56 0.42 13.67 1.28
CA LYS A 56 0.63 13.43 -0.15
C LYS A 56 1.51 12.21 -0.40
N GLN A 57 2.63 12.07 0.32
CA GLN A 57 3.50 10.90 0.16
C GLN A 57 2.83 9.60 0.58
N VAL A 58 2.03 9.63 1.66
CA VAL A 58 1.22 8.48 2.07
C VAL A 58 0.18 8.15 1.01
N ASN A 59 -0.55 9.13 0.49
CA ASN A 59 -1.55 8.92 -0.55
C ASN A 59 -0.93 8.33 -1.84
N ASP A 60 0.20 8.89 -2.28
CA ASP A 60 0.96 8.42 -3.45
C ASP A 60 1.42 6.97 -3.27
N LEU A 61 1.95 6.63 -2.10
CA LEU A 61 2.34 5.25 -1.79
C LEU A 61 1.12 4.31 -1.84
N MET A 62 0.00 4.71 -1.24
CA MET A 62 -1.22 3.89 -1.24
C MET A 62 -1.77 3.69 -2.66
N SER A 63 -1.80 4.75 -3.46
CA SER A 63 -2.23 4.70 -4.87
C SER A 63 -1.34 3.76 -5.69
N SER A 64 -0.02 3.85 -5.55
CA SER A 64 0.92 2.97 -6.24
C SER A 64 0.74 1.50 -5.84
N MET A 65 0.42 1.23 -4.57
CA MET A 65 0.12 -0.13 -4.13
C MET A 65 -1.20 -0.64 -4.70
N GLU A 66 -2.29 0.14 -4.62
CA GLU A 66 -3.59 -0.25 -5.20
C GLU A 66 -3.47 -0.58 -6.70
N GLU A 67 -2.68 0.18 -7.45
CA GLU A 67 -2.40 -0.09 -8.86
C GLU A 67 -1.69 -1.42 -9.06
N ARG A 68 -0.62 -1.70 -8.30
CA ARG A 68 0.09 -2.99 -8.39
C ARG A 68 -0.78 -4.18 -8.01
N TYR A 69 -1.63 -4.05 -7.00
CA TYR A 69 -2.60 -5.10 -6.66
C TYR A 69 -3.64 -5.29 -7.76
N ARG A 70 -4.14 -4.20 -8.36
CA ARG A 70 -5.09 -4.27 -9.47
C ARG A 70 -4.48 -4.93 -10.70
N GLU A 71 -3.26 -4.54 -11.08
CA GLU A 71 -2.53 -5.17 -12.18
C GLU A 71 -2.22 -6.65 -11.94
N GLY A 72 -1.85 -7.02 -10.71
CA GLY A 72 -1.60 -8.41 -10.34
C GLY A 72 -2.86 -9.28 -10.48
N ALA A 73 -4.01 -8.78 -10.00
CA ALA A 73 -5.29 -9.45 -10.13
C ALA A 73 -5.75 -9.57 -11.60
N ASP A 74 -5.53 -8.52 -12.40
CA ASP A 74 -5.88 -8.51 -13.82
C ASP A 74 -5.06 -9.53 -14.62
N LYS A 75 -3.74 -9.58 -14.40
CA LYS A 75 -2.84 -10.56 -15.05
C LYS A 75 -3.21 -12.01 -14.70
N VAL A 76 -3.61 -12.28 -13.46
CA VAL A 76 -4.09 -13.61 -13.04
C VAL A 76 -5.39 -13.98 -13.77
N ASN A 77 -6.36 -13.07 -13.82
CA ASN A 77 -7.62 -13.33 -14.53
C ASN A 77 -7.41 -13.57 -16.02
N GLN A 78 -6.56 -12.78 -16.68
CA GLN A 78 -6.20 -12.99 -18.09
C GLN A 78 -5.51 -14.35 -18.32
N GLY A 79 -4.66 -14.80 -17.40
CA GLY A 79 -4.01 -16.11 -17.48
C GLY A 79 -5.01 -17.27 -17.36
N ILE A 80 -5.98 -17.15 -16.44
CA ILE A 80 -7.06 -18.13 -16.24
C ILE A 80 -7.96 -18.19 -17.48
N ASP A 81 -8.34 -17.03 -18.04
CA ASP A 81 -9.17 -16.93 -19.24
C ASP A 81 -8.50 -17.60 -20.45
N LYS A 82 -7.22 -17.31 -20.67
CA LYS A 82 -6.42 -17.96 -21.73
C LYS A 82 -6.35 -19.47 -21.58
N MET A 83 -6.20 -19.98 -20.35
CA MET A 83 -6.21 -21.43 -20.09
C MET A 83 -7.58 -22.06 -20.34
N LYS A 84 -8.66 -21.42 -19.89
CA LYS A 84 -10.03 -21.90 -20.14
C LYS A 84 -10.34 -21.98 -21.63
N ASN A 85 -9.93 -20.98 -22.41
CA ASN A 85 -10.12 -20.99 -23.86
C ASN A 85 -9.29 -22.10 -24.53
N LYS A 86 -8.07 -22.37 -24.04
CA LYS A 86 -7.20 -23.43 -24.57
C LYS A 86 -7.67 -24.85 -24.25
N LEU A 87 -8.39 -25.06 -23.16
CA LEU A 87 -8.99 -26.37 -22.81
C LEU A 87 -10.36 -26.61 -23.47
N SER A 88 -10.95 -25.58 -24.08
CA SER A 88 -12.27 -25.67 -24.72
C SER A 88 -12.21 -26.04 -26.21
N HIS A 89 -11.02 -26.39 -26.72
CA HIS A 89 -10.74 -26.93 -28.06
C HIS A 89 -10.07 -28.30 -27.91
#